data_AF-A0A964PUX8-F1
#
_entry.id   AF-A0A964PUX8-F1
#
_cell.length_a   1.000
_cell.length_b   1.000
_cell.length_c   1.000
_cell.angle_alpha   90.00
_cell.angle_beta   90.00
_cell.angle_gamma   90.00
#
_symmetry.space_group_name_H-M   'P 1'
#
loop_
_entity.id
_entity.type
_entity.pdbx_description
1 polymer ?
#
loop_
_entity_poly.entity_id
_entity_poly.type
_entity_poly.pdbx_seq_one_letter_code
_entity_poly.pdbx_strand_id
1 'polypeptide(L)'
;MAAHGSTHHANSQFLVQNDKGEWETIARLSEFAFGKVGEVVPTDACRVAPANSRVRWDIHYYPDGKAVQDDQVEVAIWYHDETFNREASYPQDLRSYALKGGDFDIPPHGKLMTQGFQSFDHPVRIDSWQPHLHLRGVAMSIEAFYPETGKREMISMASTWNAGWNLSHIYEEGHQPMLPAGAVLILTGWYDNTENNPRNPDADQWVGMGQRTTDEMSHAWIAVTHLDEEGYERLVAERESPPVVDNGGAR
;
A
#
# COMPACT_ATOMS: atom_id res chain seq x y z
N MET A 1 20.04 -1.56 6.55
CA MET A 1 20.33 -0.13 6.74
C MET A 1 19.01 0.60 6.66
N ALA A 2 18.55 1.20 7.76
CA ALA A 2 17.37 2.08 7.73
C ALA A 2 17.82 3.42 7.12
N ALA A 3 16.98 4.02 6.27
CA ALA A 3 17.29 5.25 5.57
C ALA A 3 17.74 6.37 6.53
N HIS A 4 18.99 6.81 6.38
CA HIS A 4 19.51 8.05 6.95
C HIS A 4 19.68 9.01 5.77
N GLY A 5 18.75 9.95 5.58
CA GLY A 5 18.84 10.92 4.48
C GLY A 5 17.54 11.70 4.27
N SER A 6 17.64 12.76 3.46
CA SER A 6 16.55 13.68 3.14
C SER A 6 15.44 13.04 2.27
N THR A 7 15.56 11.78 1.87
CA THR A 7 14.60 11.07 1.01
C THR A 7 13.28 10.81 1.74
N HIS A 8 12.23 11.52 1.33
CA HIS A 8 10.87 11.33 1.84
C HIS A 8 10.16 10.18 1.11
N HIS A 9 10.30 10.13 -0.22
CA HIS A 9 9.88 9.00 -1.05
C HIS A 9 10.93 8.61 -2.07
N ALA A 10 11.00 7.31 -2.36
CA ALA A 10 11.68 6.78 -3.54
C ALA A 10 10.75 5.79 -4.23
N ASN A 11 10.18 6.23 -5.34
CA ASN A 11 9.21 5.52 -6.13
C ASN A 11 9.88 4.96 -7.37
N SER A 12 9.78 3.65 -7.58
CA SER A 12 10.34 2.98 -8.75
C SER A 12 9.27 2.24 -9.54
N GLN A 13 9.31 2.33 -10.86
CA GLN A 13 8.30 1.77 -11.76
C GLN A 13 8.96 1.06 -12.93
N PHE A 14 8.32 -0.02 -13.41
CA PHE A 14 8.69 -0.67 -14.66
C PHE A 14 8.05 0.02 -15.84
N LEU A 15 8.86 0.28 -16.87
CA LEU A 15 8.43 0.74 -18.17
C LEU A 15 8.73 -0.31 -19.23
N VAL A 16 7.81 -0.50 -20.16
CA VAL A 16 7.99 -1.32 -21.37
C VAL A 16 7.65 -0.48 -22.60
N GLN A 17 8.13 -0.91 -23.76
CA GLN A 17 7.75 -0.28 -25.03
C GLN A 17 6.42 -0.85 -25.52
N ASN A 18 5.50 0.04 -25.90
CA ASN A 18 4.29 -0.33 -26.62
C ASN A 18 4.62 -0.65 -28.10
N ASP A 19 3.61 -1.05 -28.89
CA ASP A 19 3.76 -1.40 -30.31
C ASP A 19 4.27 -0.24 -31.19
N LYS A 20 4.21 1.00 -30.69
CA LYS A 20 4.73 2.21 -31.35
C LYS A 20 6.15 2.57 -30.92
N GLY A 21 6.75 1.80 -30.02
CA GLY A 21 8.08 2.04 -29.46
C GLY A 21 8.11 3.07 -28.32
N GLU A 22 6.96 3.51 -27.82
CA GLU A 22 6.85 4.49 -26.72
C GLU A 22 6.94 3.78 -25.37
N TRP A 23 7.63 4.39 -24.40
CA TRP A 23 7.79 3.82 -23.07
C TRP A 23 6.57 4.13 -22.19
N GLU A 24 5.93 3.09 -21.69
CA GLU A 24 4.75 3.18 -20.82
C GLU A 24 5.01 2.53 -19.48
N THR A 25 4.57 3.19 -18.40
CA THR A 25 4.58 2.62 -17.06
C THR A 25 3.54 1.50 -16.98
N ILE A 26 3.96 0.28 -16.63
CA ILE A 26 3.05 -0.87 -16.53
C ILE A 26 2.88 -1.41 -15.12
N ALA A 27 3.87 -1.23 -14.25
CA ALA A 27 3.82 -1.76 -12.90
C ALA A 27 4.70 -0.96 -11.94
N ARG A 28 4.34 -1.02 -10.66
CA ARG A 28 5.17 -0.54 -9.56
C ARG A 28 6.25 -1.59 -9.27
N LEU A 29 7.52 -1.18 -9.28
CA LEU A 29 8.61 -2.03 -8.82
C LEU A 29 8.64 -2.01 -7.29
N SER A 30 8.78 -0.82 -6.71
CA SER A 30 8.74 -0.60 -5.27
C SER A 30 8.27 0.81 -4.97
N GLU A 31 7.61 0.97 -3.83
CA GLU A 31 7.46 2.26 -3.18
C GLU A 31 8.23 2.25 -1.87
N PHE A 32 9.03 3.28 -1.66
CA PHE A 32 9.60 3.60 -0.37
C PHE A 32 9.03 4.93 0.12
N ALA A 33 8.61 4.95 1.37
CA ALA A 33 8.36 6.15 2.16
C ALA A 33 9.15 6.06 3.46
N PHE A 34 9.45 7.21 4.06
CA PHE A 34 10.19 7.28 5.31
C PHE A 34 9.63 6.32 6.37
N GLY A 35 10.49 5.39 6.82
CA GLY A 35 10.18 4.33 7.77
C GLY A 35 10.06 2.93 7.15
N LYS A 36 9.65 2.80 5.88
CA LYS A 36 9.44 1.50 5.23
C LYS A 36 10.74 0.72 5.03
N VAL A 37 10.70 -0.58 5.31
CA VAL A 37 11.88 -1.46 5.19
C VAL A 37 11.91 -2.20 3.86
N GLY A 38 10.76 -2.54 3.30
CA GLY A 38 10.63 -3.28 2.05
C GLY A 38 9.27 -3.97 1.95
N GLU A 39 9.14 -4.87 0.99
CA GLU A 39 7.95 -5.68 0.78
C GLU A 39 8.34 -7.14 0.57
N VAL A 40 7.47 -8.04 0.98
CA VAL A 40 7.63 -9.48 0.79
C VAL A 40 6.41 -9.97 0.00
N VAL A 41 6.66 -10.62 -1.13
CA VAL A 41 5.62 -11.28 -1.91
C VAL A 41 5.37 -12.65 -1.27
N PRO A 42 4.12 -13.05 -0.98
CA PRO A 42 3.79 -14.39 -0.50
C PRO A 42 4.33 -15.48 -1.41
N THR A 43 4.59 -16.66 -0.85
CA THR A 43 5.23 -17.78 -1.56
C THR A 43 4.39 -18.34 -2.71
N ASP A 44 3.07 -18.17 -2.66
CA ASP A 44 2.12 -18.59 -3.69
C ASP A 44 1.80 -17.49 -4.71
N ALA A 45 2.45 -16.32 -4.60
CA ALA A 45 2.25 -15.18 -5.48
C ALA A 45 3.57 -14.71 -6.12
N CYS A 46 3.48 -13.92 -7.18
CA CYS A 46 4.65 -13.28 -7.78
C CYS A 46 4.37 -11.88 -8.33
N ARG A 47 5.43 -11.06 -8.37
CA ARG A 47 5.46 -9.82 -9.18
C ARG A 47 6.46 -9.98 -10.31
N VAL A 48 6.01 -9.78 -11.53
CA VAL A 48 6.82 -10.02 -12.72
C VAL A 48 7.66 -8.78 -13.04
N ALA A 49 8.98 -8.91 -12.99
CA ALA A 49 9.90 -7.98 -13.65
C ALA A 49 9.85 -8.26 -15.17
N PRO A 50 9.30 -7.34 -15.99
CA PRO A 50 9.11 -7.62 -17.42
C PRO A 50 10.45 -7.68 -18.16
N ALA A 51 10.57 -8.61 -19.10
CA ALA A 51 11.73 -8.66 -19.99
C ALA A 51 11.83 -7.37 -20.82
N ASN A 52 13.05 -6.92 -21.10
CA ASN A 52 13.34 -5.70 -21.87
C ASN A 52 12.72 -4.42 -21.26
N SER A 53 12.39 -4.43 -19.97
CA SER A 53 11.88 -3.25 -19.27
C SER A 53 12.98 -2.29 -18.85
N ARG A 54 12.58 -1.06 -18.52
CA ARG A 54 13.40 -0.07 -17.81
C ARG A 54 12.81 0.21 -16.44
N VAL A 55 13.67 0.63 -15.51
CA VAL A 55 13.23 1.18 -14.23
C VAL A 55 13.25 2.70 -14.31
N ARG A 56 12.11 3.35 -14.08
CA ARG A 56 12.04 4.79 -13.83
C ARG A 56 12.03 5.05 -12.35
N TRP A 57 12.77 6.07 -11.95
CA TRP A 57 12.81 6.59 -10.60
C TRP A 57 12.08 7.92 -10.50
N ASP A 58 11.36 8.09 -9.41
CA ASP A 58 10.80 9.34 -8.92
C ASP A 58 11.20 9.46 -7.45
N ILE A 59 12.13 10.37 -7.16
CA ILE A 59 12.72 10.51 -5.83
C ILE A 59 12.34 11.89 -5.30
N HIS A 60 11.62 11.90 -4.19
CA HIS A 60 11.20 13.11 -3.51
C HIS A 60 12.08 13.33 -2.28
N TYR A 61 12.94 14.34 -2.35
CA TYR A 61 13.75 14.81 -1.23
C TYR A 61 13.03 15.92 -0.47
N TYR A 62 12.99 15.79 0.85
CA TYR A 62 12.57 16.85 1.76
C TYR A 62 13.73 17.84 1.98
N PRO A 63 13.55 19.14 1.73
CA PRO A 63 14.62 20.12 1.82
C PRO A 63 14.90 20.51 3.28
N ASP A 64 15.61 19.66 4.02
CA ASP A 64 15.99 19.89 5.43
C ASP A 64 17.22 20.81 5.62
N GLY A 65 17.73 21.36 4.51
CA GLY A 65 18.89 22.27 4.50
C GLY A 65 20.24 21.58 4.69
N LYS A 66 20.29 20.25 4.72
CA LYS A 66 21.54 19.49 4.82
C LYS A 66 21.89 18.89 3.47
N ALA A 67 23.05 19.27 2.95
CA ALA A 67 23.57 18.65 1.72
C ALA A 67 24.04 17.22 2.03
N VAL A 68 23.50 16.24 1.31
CA VAL A 68 24.02 14.87 1.26
C VAL A 68 24.85 14.77 -0.01
N GLN A 69 26.18 14.79 0.14
CA GLN A 69 27.09 14.65 -1.00
C GLN A 69 27.01 13.22 -1.53
N ASP A 70 27.00 13.08 -2.85
CA ASP A 70 27.00 11.79 -3.56
C ASP A 70 25.85 10.84 -3.17
N ASP A 71 24.68 11.39 -2.82
CA ASP A 71 23.50 10.59 -2.44
C ASP A 71 23.19 9.50 -3.49
N GLN A 72 23.03 8.27 -3.00
CA GLN A 72 22.67 7.10 -3.81
C GLN A 72 21.39 6.48 -3.26
N VAL A 73 20.40 6.30 -4.13
CA VAL A 73 19.18 5.57 -3.82
C VAL A 73 19.22 4.23 -4.54
N GLU A 74 19.13 3.15 -3.76
CA GLU A 74 19.20 1.78 -4.26
C GLU A 74 17.88 1.05 -4.03
N VAL A 75 17.54 0.16 -4.97
CA VAL A 75 16.48 -0.84 -4.79
C VAL A 75 17.09 -2.20 -5.05
N ALA A 76 16.87 -3.13 -4.11
CA ALA A 76 17.25 -4.52 -4.27
C ALA A 76 16.03 -5.35 -4.66
N ILE A 77 16.22 -6.27 -5.60
CA ILE A 77 15.22 -7.21 -6.07
C ILE A 77 15.71 -8.61 -5.72
N TRP A 78 14.90 -9.35 -4.96
CA TRP A 78 15.12 -10.77 -4.72
C TRP A 78 14.24 -11.56 -5.67
N TYR A 79 14.86 -12.32 -6.55
CA TYR A 79 14.16 -13.23 -7.45
C TYR A 79 13.82 -14.54 -6.72
N HIS A 80 12.72 -15.16 -7.14
CA HIS A 80 12.46 -16.55 -6.79
C HIS A 80 13.55 -17.46 -7.36
N ASP A 81 13.75 -18.62 -6.73
CA ASP A 81 14.69 -19.63 -7.22
C ASP A 81 14.20 -20.32 -8.51
N GLU A 82 15.07 -21.13 -9.11
CA GLU A 82 14.77 -21.86 -10.36
C GLU A 82 13.66 -22.91 -10.23
N THR A 83 13.28 -23.30 -9.01
CA THR A 83 12.21 -24.28 -8.74
C THR A 83 10.83 -23.64 -8.64
N PHE A 84 10.77 -22.30 -8.60
CA PHE A 84 9.51 -21.57 -8.51
C PHE A 84 8.63 -21.78 -9.74
N ASN A 85 7.43 -22.32 -9.51
CA ASN A 85 6.44 -22.51 -10.56
C ASN A 85 5.58 -21.25 -10.72
N ARG A 86 5.97 -20.37 -11.65
CA ARG A 86 5.22 -19.16 -11.97
C ARG A 86 3.79 -19.45 -12.45
N GLU A 87 3.58 -20.51 -13.23
CA GLU A 87 2.25 -20.82 -13.78
C GLU A 87 1.26 -21.26 -12.69
N ALA A 88 1.76 -21.80 -11.59
CA ALA A 88 0.96 -22.16 -10.41
C ALA A 88 0.83 -21.01 -9.39
N SER A 89 1.45 -19.86 -9.65
CA SER A 89 1.44 -18.71 -8.74
C SER A 89 0.42 -17.65 -9.15
N TYR A 90 -0.12 -16.94 -8.17
CA TYR A 90 -1.03 -15.83 -8.42
C TYR A 90 -0.26 -14.53 -8.73
N PRO A 91 -0.73 -13.71 -9.68
CA PRO A 91 -0.13 -12.40 -9.90
C PRO A 91 -0.44 -11.47 -8.72
N GLN A 92 0.58 -10.77 -8.23
CA GLN A 92 0.45 -9.70 -7.25
C GLN A 92 0.86 -8.37 -7.88
N ASP A 93 0.27 -7.27 -7.40
CA ASP A 93 0.82 -5.93 -7.62
C ASP A 93 0.81 -5.06 -6.36
N LEU A 94 1.49 -3.91 -6.45
CA LEU A 94 1.44 -2.83 -5.46
C LEU A 94 0.87 -1.59 -6.12
N ARG A 95 -0.25 -1.08 -5.62
CA ARG A 95 -0.90 0.12 -6.15
C ARG A 95 -1.19 1.13 -5.05
N SER A 96 -1.26 2.40 -5.47
CA SER A 96 -1.80 3.48 -4.64
C SER A 96 -3.31 3.53 -4.85
N TYR A 97 -4.05 3.36 -3.76
CA TYR A 97 -5.49 3.48 -3.71
C TYR A 97 -5.84 4.80 -3.04
N ALA A 98 -6.28 5.75 -3.85
CA ALA A 98 -6.63 7.09 -3.38
C ALA A 98 -7.99 7.12 -2.68
N LEU A 99 -8.12 8.02 -1.71
CA LEU A 99 -9.41 8.36 -1.14
C LEU A 99 -10.15 9.27 -2.13
N LYS A 100 -10.96 8.66 -3.01
CA LYS A 100 -11.69 9.33 -4.08
C LYS A 100 -12.92 10.08 -3.53
N GLY A 101 -12.68 11.26 -2.97
CA GLY A 101 -13.71 12.24 -2.59
C GLY A 101 -13.67 13.56 -3.39
N GLY A 102 -12.69 13.71 -4.30
CA GLY A 102 -12.37 14.98 -4.98
C GLY A 102 -11.20 15.72 -4.31
N ASP A 103 -10.79 16.85 -4.89
CA ASP A 103 -9.93 17.81 -4.19
C ASP A 103 -10.66 18.24 -2.91
N PHE A 104 -9.99 18.12 -1.77
CA PHE A 104 -10.52 18.55 -0.49
C PHE A 104 -9.68 19.67 0.09
N ASP A 105 -10.34 20.56 0.83
CA ASP A 105 -9.70 21.57 1.65
C ASP A 105 -10.14 21.39 3.11
N ILE A 106 -9.18 21.33 4.02
CA ILE A 106 -9.43 21.31 5.46
C ILE A 106 -9.46 22.77 5.94
N PRO A 107 -10.57 23.25 6.52
CA PRO A 107 -10.65 24.63 6.97
C PRO A 107 -9.69 24.90 8.15
N PRO A 108 -9.31 26.18 8.36
CA PRO A 108 -8.65 26.61 9.58
C PRO A 108 -9.38 26.15 10.83
N HIS A 109 -8.66 25.62 11.82
CA HIS A 109 -9.20 25.02 13.04
C HIS A 109 -10.25 23.92 12.79
N GLY A 110 -10.22 23.32 11.60
CA GLY A 110 -11.20 22.35 11.13
C GLY A 110 -10.77 20.91 11.30
N LYS A 111 -11.72 20.01 11.09
CA LYS A 111 -11.48 18.58 10.90
C LYS A 111 -12.16 18.12 9.63
N LEU A 112 -11.63 17.07 9.03
CA LEU A 112 -12.18 16.49 7.82
C LEU A 112 -12.14 14.97 7.91
N MET A 113 -13.06 14.32 7.21
CA MET A 113 -13.01 12.89 6.92
C MET A 113 -13.23 12.71 5.42
N THR A 114 -12.39 11.89 4.79
CA THR A 114 -12.51 11.52 3.37
C THR A 114 -12.64 10.01 3.23
N GLN A 115 -13.21 9.56 2.10
CA GLN A 115 -13.27 8.14 1.77
C GLN A 115 -12.85 7.86 0.33
N GLY A 116 -12.36 6.65 0.10
CA GLY A 116 -12.18 6.06 -1.23
C GLY A 116 -12.77 4.67 -1.30
N PHE A 117 -13.18 4.29 -2.50
CA PHE A 117 -13.83 3.01 -2.77
C PHE A 117 -13.13 2.31 -3.92
N GLN A 118 -12.89 1.02 -3.75
CA GLN A 118 -12.36 0.16 -4.81
C GLN A 118 -13.07 -1.19 -4.77
N SER A 119 -13.59 -1.62 -5.91
CA SER A 119 -14.07 -2.99 -6.12
C SER A 119 -13.17 -3.74 -7.09
N PHE A 120 -13.28 -5.06 -7.10
CA PHE A 120 -12.59 -5.95 -8.02
C PHE A 120 -13.61 -6.81 -8.75
N ASP A 121 -13.36 -7.13 -10.02
CA ASP A 121 -14.20 -7.99 -10.86
C ASP A 121 -13.87 -9.49 -10.71
N HIS A 122 -12.91 -9.81 -9.85
CA HIS A 122 -12.48 -11.15 -9.47
C HIS A 122 -12.08 -11.15 -7.99
N PRO A 123 -11.96 -12.33 -7.34
CA PRO A 123 -11.52 -12.41 -5.96
C PRO A 123 -10.08 -11.93 -5.78
N VAL A 124 -9.80 -11.30 -4.64
CA VAL A 124 -8.46 -10.79 -4.32
C VAL A 124 -8.10 -11.08 -2.87
N ARG A 125 -6.80 -11.14 -2.61
CA ARG A 125 -6.21 -11.21 -1.27
C ARG A 125 -5.38 -9.96 -1.00
N ILE A 126 -5.54 -9.37 0.18
CA ILE A 126 -4.79 -8.18 0.59
C ILE A 126 -3.57 -8.62 1.39
N ASP A 127 -2.37 -8.49 0.81
CA ASP A 127 -1.14 -8.99 1.42
C ASP A 127 -0.47 -7.95 2.32
N SER A 128 -0.64 -6.67 2.00
CA SER A 128 -0.17 -5.58 2.85
C SER A 128 -1.00 -4.32 2.68
N TRP A 129 -0.96 -3.46 3.71
CA TRP A 129 -1.55 -2.13 3.70
C TRP A 129 -0.59 -1.12 4.34
N GLN A 130 -0.36 -0.02 3.64
CA GLN A 130 0.46 1.09 4.10
C GLN A 130 -0.37 2.37 3.98
N PRO A 131 -0.96 2.84 5.10
CA PRO A 131 -1.62 4.14 5.09
C PRO A 131 -0.61 5.24 4.77
N HIS A 132 -1.06 6.30 4.11
CA HIS A 132 -0.24 7.46 3.80
C HIS A 132 -1.04 8.75 3.91
N LEU A 133 -0.72 9.54 4.94
CA LEU A 133 -1.24 10.89 5.19
C LEU A 133 -0.09 11.80 5.61
N HIS A 134 -0.21 13.10 5.39
CA HIS A 134 0.74 14.10 5.88
C HIS A 134 0.38 14.56 7.31
N LEU A 135 0.69 15.82 7.64
CA LEU A 135 0.75 16.35 9.01
C LEU A 135 -0.61 16.54 9.68
N ARG A 136 -1.69 16.74 8.90
CA ARG A 136 -3.05 16.87 9.44
C ARG A 136 -3.70 15.51 9.63
N GLY A 137 -3.23 14.47 8.92
CA GLY A 137 -3.65 13.09 9.11
C GLY A 137 -3.52 12.63 10.57
N VAL A 138 -4.61 12.10 11.12
CA VAL A 138 -4.65 11.54 12.49
C VAL A 138 -5.00 10.07 12.52
N ALA A 139 -5.75 9.58 11.52
CA ALA A 139 -6.07 8.18 11.40
C ALA A 139 -6.38 7.77 9.96
N MET A 140 -6.20 6.48 9.64
CA MET A 140 -6.73 5.86 8.43
C MET A 140 -7.21 4.44 8.72
N SER A 141 -8.33 4.05 8.11
CA SER A 141 -8.84 2.67 8.11
C SER A 141 -8.94 2.10 6.70
N ILE A 142 -8.91 0.78 6.64
CA ILE A 142 -9.32 -0.03 5.50
C ILE A 142 -10.40 -1.00 5.97
N GLU A 143 -11.52 -1.05 5.25
CA GLU A 143 -12.67 -1.91 5.55
C GLU A 143 -13.12 -2.63 4.29
N ALA A 144 -13.70 -3.81 4.46
CA ALA A 144 -14.42 -4.52 3.40
C ALA A 144 -15.93 -4.29 3.58
N PHE A 145 -16.62 -3.95 2.50
CA PHE A 145 -18.07 -3.96 2.43
C PHE A 145 -18.52 -5.01 1.42
N TYR A 146 -19.48 -5.85 1.82
CA TYR A 146 -20.01 -6.95 1.03
C TYR A 146 -21.44 -6.60 0.59
N PRO A 147 -21.65 -6.11 -0.65
CA PRO A 147 -22.96 -5.59 -1.07
C PRO A 147 -24.11 -6.60 -0.98
N GLU A 148 -23.83 -7.88 -1.17
CA GLU A 148 -24.84 -8.95 -1.14
C GLU A 148 -25.46 -9.15 0.25
N THR A 149 -24.66 -8.99 1.30
CA THR A 149 -25.09 -9.20 2.69
C THR A 149 -25.30 -7.88 3.45
N GLY A 150 -24.75 -6.78 2.95
CA GLY A 150 -24.65 -5.51 3.67
C GLY A 150 -23.63 -5.53 4.81
N LYS A 151 -22.86 -6.61 4.99
CA LYS A 151 -21.83 -6.71 6.03
C LYS A 151 -20.71 -5.71 5.74
N ARG A 152 -20.23 -5.06 6.80
CA ARG A 152 -19.00 -4.26 6.80
C ARG A 152 -18.02 -4.85 7.81
N GLU A 153 -16.76 -4.95 7.44
CA GLU A 153 -15.72 -5.60 8.21
C GLU A 153 -14.47 -4.72 8.26
N MET A 154 -13.95 -4.48 9.47
CA MET A 154 -12.70 -3.76 9.66
C MET A 154 -11.53 -4.66 9.34
N ILE A 155 -10.76 -4.29 8.32
CA ILE A 155 -9.53 -4.99 7.95
C ILE A 155 -8.37 -4.49 8.81
N SER A 156 -8.15 -3.16 8.85
CA SER A 156 -7.07 -2.56 9.63
C SER A 156 -7.31 -1.08 9.91
N MET A 157 -6.70 -0.59 10.99
CA MET A 157 -6.85 0.77 11.47
C MET A 157 -5.54 1.29 12.05
N ALA A 158 -5.07 2.42 11.53
CA ALA A 158 -3.99 3.22 12.09
C ALA A 158 -4.64 4.36 12.86
N SER A 159 -4.88 4.17 14.15
CA SER A 159 -5.68 5.09 14.99
C SER A 159 -4.89 6.25 15.61
N THR A 160 -3.56 6.18 15.56
CA THR A 160 -2.64 7.20 16.07
C THR A 160 -1.58 7.52 15.03
N TRP A 161 -2.01 7.75 13.79
CA TRP A 161 -1.15 7.96 12.62
C TRP A 161 -0.07 8.99 12.90
N ASN A 162 1.12 8.79 12.34
CA ASN A 162 2.23 9.74 12.33
C ASN A 162 2.84 9.73 10.94
N ALA A 163 2.99 10.90 10.29
CA ALA A 163 3.58 11.00 8.95
C ALA A 163 5.05 10.52 8.88
N GLY A 164 5.75 10.39 10.02
CA GLY A 164 7.05 9.73 10.10
C GLY A 164 7.00 8.20 10.14
N TRP A 165 5.81 7.59 10.11
CA TRP A 165 5.58 6.16 10.31
C TRP A 165 4.87 5.52 9.10
N ASN A 166 5.46 5.64 7.91
CA ASN A 166 4.92 5.05 6.68
C ASN A 166 5.32 3.57 6.52
N LEU A 167 5.09 2.76 7.56
CA LEU A 167 5.36 1.33 7.47
C LEU A 167 4.32 0.63 6.59
N SER A 168 4.80 -0.32 5.80
CA SER A 168 3.92 -1.33 5.22
C SER A 168 3.57 -2.35 6.30
N HIS A 169 2.28 -2.46 6.62
CA HIS A 169 1.76 -3.52 7.48
C HIS A 169 1.52 -4.76 6.60
N ILE A 170 2.48 -5.70 6.63
CA ILE A 170 2.37 -6.98 5.93
C ILE A 170 1.55 -7.92 6.81
N TYR A 171 0.50 -8.52 6.25
CA TYR A 171 -0.30 -9.50 6.99
C TYR A 171 0.44 -10.82 7.11
N GLU A 172 0.30 -11.47 8.26
CA GLU A 172 0.82 -12.82 8.47
C GLU A 172 0.10 -13.82 7.55
N GLU A 173 0.79 -14.90 7.22
CA GLU A 173 0.22 -15.99 6.44
C GLU A 173 -1.04 -16.56 7.11
N GLY A 174 -2.08 -16.78 6.32
CA GLY A 174 -3.40 -17.22 6.79
C GLY A 174 -4.29 -16.10 7.33
N HIS A 175 -3.73 -14.90 7.62
CA HIS A 175 -4.46 -13.77 8.19
C HIS A 175 -4.68 -12.63 7.18
N GLN A 176 -4.22 -12.78 5.94
CA GLN A 176 -4.44 -11.80 4.88
C GLN A 176 -5.94 -11.69 4.54
N PRO A 177 -6.57 -10.50 4.52
CA PRO A 177 -7.97 -10.36 4.13
C PRO A 177 -8.27 -10.97 2.75
N MET A 178 -9.34 -11.75 2.67
CA MET A 178 -9.83 -12.37 1.42
C MET A 178 -11.12 -11.68 1.02
N LEU A 179 -11.17 -11.17 -0.20
CA LEU A 179 -12.30 -10.42 -0.74
C LEU A 179 -12.83 -11.16 -1.97
N PRO A 180 -14.11 -11.59 -1.98
CA PRO A 180 -14.71 -12.13 -3.18
C PRO A 180 -14.89 -11.03 -4.24
N ALA A 181 -15.15 -11.43 -5.48
CA ALA A 181 -15.51 -10.50 -6.54
C ALA A 181 -16.69 -9.62 -6.12
N GLY A 182 -16.65 -8.34 -6.47
CA GLY A 182 -17.70 -7.38 -6.13
C GLY A 182 -17.69 -6.85 -4.69
N ALA A 183 -16.87 -7.41 -3.79
CA ALA A 183 -16.60 -6.76 -2.51
C ALA A 183 -15.93 -5.39 -2.72
N VAL A 184 -16.23 -4.45 -1.82
CA VAL A 184 -15.76 -3.07 -1.91
C VAL A 184 -14.79 -2.79 -0.76
N LEU A 185 -13.54 -2.50 -1.09
CA LEU A 185 -12.61 -1.86 -0.15
C LEU A 185 -13.04 -0.41 0.07
N ILE A 186 -13.16 -0.04 1.33
CA ILE A 186 -13.44 1.32 1.79
C ILE A 186 -12.22 1.80 2.56
N LEU A 187 -11.55 2.81 2.02
CA LEU A 187 -10.52 3.56 2.73
C LEU A 187 -11.16 4.78 3.38
N THR A 188 -10.87 5.03 4.66
CA THR A 188 -11.35 6.23 5.36
C THR A 188 -10.17 6.94 6.01
N GLY A 189 -10.03 8.24 5.78
CA GLY A 189 -8.96 9.06 6.32
C GLY A 189 -9.54 10.19 7.16
N TRP A 190 -8.91 10.48 8.30
CA TRP A 190 -9.32 11.55 9.21
C TRP A 190 -8.20 12.56 9.39
N TYR A 191 -8.57 13.84 9.43
CA TYR A 191 -7.66 14.96 9.52
C TYR A 191 -8.06 15.93 10.62
N ASP A 192 -7.05 16.50 11.29
CA ASP A 192 -7.20 17.51 12.33
C ASP A 192 -6.27 18.69 12.04
N ASN A 193 -6.86 19.81 11.61
CA ASN A 193 -6.20 21.10 11.37
C ASN A 193 -6.43 22.08 12.53
N THR A 194 -6.74 21.60 13.73
CA THR A 194 -6.82 22.43 14.95
C THR A 194 -5.45 22.61 15.60
N GLU A 195 -5.34 23.53 16.57
CA GLU A 195 -4.12 23.70 17.39
C GLU A 195 -3.87 22.49 18.31
N ASN A 196 -4.86 21.62 18.50
CA ASN A 196 -4.72 20.44 19.35
C ASN A 196 -3.95 19.30 18.67
N ASN A 197 -3.76 19.35 17.34
CA ASN A 197 -2.88 18.42 16.66
C ASN A 197 -1.43 18.91 16.81
N PRO A 198 -0.58 18.25 17.61
CA PRO A 198 0.78 18.70 17.86
C PRO A 198 1.69 18.66 16.61
N ARG A 199 1.22 18.04 15.52
CA ARG A 199 1.91 17.96 14.24
C ARG A 199 1.47 19.04 13.26
N ASN A 200 0.43 19.79 13.58
CA ASN A 200 -0.07 20.86 12.74
C ASN A 200 0.90 22.06 12.79
N PRO A 201 1.56 22.43 11.68
CA PRO A 201 2.50 23.54 11.67
C PRO A 201 1.80 24.92 11.75
N ASP A 202 0.55 25.01 11.28
CA ASP A 202 -0.22 26.26 11.24
C ASP A 202 -1.72 25.93 11.08
N ALA A 203 -2.51 26.20 12.13
CA ALA A 203 -3.94 25.93 12.17
C ALA A 203 -4.79 27.03 11.52
N ASP A 204 -4.21 28.19 11.23
CA ASP A 204 -4.91 29.34 10.63
C ASP A 204 -5.07 29.20 9.11
N GLN A 205 -4.39 28.22 8.49
CA GLN A 205 -4.37 28.02 7.04
C GLN A 205 -5.43 27.02 6.56
N TRP A 206 -5.93 27.28 5.36
CA TRP A 206 -6.60 26.26 4.55
C TRP A 206 -5.56 25.25 4.04
N VAL A 207 -5.88 23.96 4.14
CA VAL A 207 -4.96 22.88 3.75
C VAL A 207 -5.63 22.00 2.70
N GLY A 208 -5.11 22.04 1.48
CA GLY A 208 -5.58 21.22 0.37
C GLY A 208 -4.68 20.01 0.08
N MET A 209 -5.06 19.25 -0.95
CA MET A 209 -4.22 18.17 -1.48
C MET A 209 -2.94 18.71 -2.13
N GLY A 210 -1.81 18.05 -1.92
CA GLY A 210 -0.55 18.46 -2.51
C GLY A 210 0.64 17.55 -2.18
N GLN A 211 1.76 17.82 -2.84
CA GLN A 211 2.96 16.99 -2.71
C GLN A 211 3.88 17.41 -1.54
N ARG A 212 3.69 18.62 -1.00
CA ARG A 212 4.50 19.11 0.12
C ARG A 212 3.98 18.49 1.41
N THR A 213 4.88 18.21 2.36
CA THR A 213 4.50 17.70 3.70
C THR A 213 3.52 18.63 4.44
N THR A 214 3.47 19.92 4.10
CA THR A 214 2.52 20.89 4.67
C THR A 214 1.16 20.91 3.98
N ASP A 215 1.07 20.38 2.76
CA ASP A 215 -0.20 20.04 2.11
C ASP A 215 -0.66 18.66 2.63
N GLU A 216 -1.75 18.12 2.09
CA GLU A 216 -2.18 16.76 2.42
C GLU A 216 -2.12 15.76 1.27
N MET A 217 -1.93 14.49 1.64
CA MET A 217 -2.12 13.33 0.79
C MET A 217 -3.11 12.37 1.41
N SER A 218 -3.78 11.61 0.55
CA SER A 218 -4.82 10.70 0.99
C SER A 218 -4.86 9.45 0.13
N HIS A 219 -4.01 8.50 0.46
CA HIS A 219 -4.02 7.19 -0.17
C HIS A 219 -3.46 6.12 0.76
N ALA A 220 -3.68 4.87 0.39
CA ALA A 220 -2.92 3.76 0.93
C ALA A 220 -2.20 3.03 -0.21
N TRP A 221 -0.96 2.59 0.04
CA TRP A 221 -0.35 1.59 -0.80
C TRP A 221 -0.81 0.21 -0.33
N ILE A 222 -1.30 -0.60 -1.26
CA ILE A 222 -1.85 -1.92 -0.94
C ILE A 222 -1.24 -2.92 -1.90
N ALA A 223 -0.66 -3.99 -1.34
CA ALA A 223 -0.25 -5.16 -2.12
C ALA A 223 -1.45 -6.10 -2.28
N VAL A 224 -1.84 -6.38 -3.52
CA VAL A 224 -3.02 -7.18 -3.84
C VAL A 224 -2.60 -8.39 -4.67
N THR A 225 -2.87 -9.58 -4.15
CA THR A 225 -2.80 -10.83 -4.94
C THR A 225 -4.14 -11.05 -5.62
N HIS A 226 -4.11 -11.26 -6.93
CA HIS A 226 -5.27 -11.46 -7.78
C HIS A 226 -5.52 -12.96 -7.96
N LEU A 227 -6.67 -13.43 -7.49
CA LEU A 227 -7.03 -14.85 -7.47
C LEU A 227 -8.04 -15.15 -8.58
N ASP A 228 -8.06 -16.42 -9.01
CA ASP A 228 -9.25 -16.98 -9.66
C ASP A 228 -10.21 -17.56 -8.61
N GLU A 229 -11.41 -17.96 -9.06
CA GLU A 229 -12.44 -18.46 -8.15
C GLU A 229 -12.01 -19.75 -7.46
N GLU A 230 -11.40 -20.68 -8.20
CA GLU A 230 -10.90 -21.95 -7.64
C GLU A 230 -9.84 -21.71 -6.57
N GLY A 231 -8.91 -20.80 -6.82
CA GLY A 231 -7.87 -20.41 -5.89
C GLY A 231 -8.42 -19.74 -4.64
N TYR A 232 -9.41 -18.86 -4.79
CA TYR A 232 -10.10 -18.22 -3.69
C TYR A 232 -10.81 -19.25 -2.80
N GLU A 233 -11.65 -20.11 -3.38
CA GLU A 233 -12.37 -21.15 -2.66
C GLU A 233 -11.43 -22.09 -1.91
N ARG A 234 -10.34 -22.52 -2.56
CA ARG A 234 -9.31 -23.36 -1.93
C ARG A 234 -8.69 -22.69 -0.72
N LEU A 235 -8.20 -21.45 -0.86
CA LEU A 235 -7.53 -20.71 0.21
C LEU A 235 -8.47 -20.40 1.38
N VAL A 236 -9.75 -20.12 1.11
CA VAL A 236 -10.77 -19.95 2.16
C VAL A 236 -10.97 -21.27 2.92
N ALA A 237 -11.16 -22.38 2.20
CA ALA A 237 -11.35 -23.69 2.82
C ALA A 237 -10.15 -24.15 3.66
N GLU A 238 -8.92 -23.88 3.19
CA GLU A 238 -7.68 -24.15 3.93
C GLU A 238 -7.61 -23.40 5.27
N ARG A 239 -8.12 -22.16 5.32
CA ARG A 239 -8.14 -21.33 6.54
C ARG A 239 -9.21 -21.74 7.54
N GLU A 240 -10.36 -22.20 7.05
CA GLU A 240 -11.44 -22.69 7.90
C GLU A 240 -11.15 -24.10 8.44
N SER A 241 -10.21 -24.81 7.83
CA SER A 241 -9.75 -26.11 8.29
C SER A 241 -8.89 -25.96 9.56
N PRO A 242 -9.12 -26.77 10.61
CA PRO A 242 -8.27 -26.74 11.80
C PRO A 242 -6.81 -27.06 11.43
N PRO A 243 -5.81 -26.46 12.12
CA PRO A 243 -4.42 -26.72 11.82
C PRO A 243 -4.15 -28.22 11.88
N VAL A 244 -3.52 -28.75 10.84
CA VAL A 244 -3.07 -30.15 10.83
C VAL A 244 -2.04 -30.29 11.93
N VAL A 245 -2.45 -30.88 13.05
CA VAL A 245 -1.53 -31.25 14.13
C VAL A 245 -0.66 -32.38 13.60
N ASP A 246 0.55 -32.04 13.15
CA ASP A 246 1.58 -33.03 12.86
C ASP A 246 1.97 -33.68 14.19
N ASN A 247 1.32 -34.79 14.53
CA ASN A 247 1.76 -35.70 15.58
C ASN A 247 2.93 -36.55 15.04
N GLY A 248 3.99 -35.87 14.59
CA GLY A 248 5.24 -36.44 14.15
C GLY A 248 5.91 -37.15 15.33
N GLY A 249 5.59 -38.43 15.47
CA GLY A 249 5.93 -39.27 16.60
C GLY A 249 7.42 -39.32 16.88
N ALA A 250 7.73 -39.34 18.17
CA ALA A 250 9.00 -39.84 18.69
C ALA A 250 9.31 -41.22 18.09
N ARG A 251 10.40 -41.30 17.33
CA ARG A 251 11.22 -42.51 17.18
C ARG A 251 12.69 -42.10 17.15
#